data_AF-U9VJ27-F1
#
_entry.id   AF-U9VJ27-F1
#
_cell.length_a   1.000
_cell.length_b   1.000
_cell.length_c   1.000
_cell.angle_alpha   90.00
_cell.angle_beta   90.00
_cell.angle_gamma   90.00
#
_symmetry.space_group_name_H-M   'P 1'
#
loop_
_entity.id
_entity.type
_entity.pdbx_description
1 polymer ?
#
loop_
_entity_poly.entity_id
_entity_poly.type
_entity_poly.pdbx_seq_one_letter_code
_entity_poly.pdbx_strand_id
1 'polypeptide(L)' 'MTLQELMQEAQRLSWQEQFHLATRLLQWVEAKMQPEIQAPKQRQPDLHPGAFLVSDDFDEPLPDSFWLGEG' A
#
# COMPACT_ATOMS: atom_id res chain seq x y z
N MET A 1 -11.54 20.33 5.25
CA MET A 1 -10.16 20.73 4.93
C MET A 1 -9.63 19.78 3.87
N THR A 2 -9.52 20.24 2.63
CA THR A 2 -8.96 19.45 1.52
C THR A 2 -7.44 19.59 1.48
N LEU A 3 -6.75 18.68 0.80
CA LEU A 3 -5.31 18.79 0.58
C LEU A 3 -4.95 20.12 -0.12
N GLN A 4 -5.82 20.57 -1.03
CA GLN A 4 -5.64 21.79 -1.79
C GLN A 4 -5.68 23.03 -0.91
N GLU A 5 -6.62 23.10 0.03
CA GLU A 5 -6.69 24.19 1.03
C GLU A 5 -5.44 24.21 1.91
N LEU A 6 -4.93 23.04 2.30
CA LEU A 6 -3.75 22.91 3.16
C LEU A 6 -2.48 23.35 2.42
N MET A 7 -2.36 23.00 1.13
CA MET A 7 -1.25 23.47 0.28
C MET A 7 -1.31 24.99 0.08
N GLN A 8 -2.51 25.55 -0.12
CA GLN A 8 -2.69 27.00 -0.24
C GLN A 8 -2.29 27.72 1.05
N GLU A 9 -2.64 27.18 2.22
CA GLU A 9 -2.25 27.78 3.50
C GLU A 9 -0.74 27.71 3.73
N ALA A 10 -0.09 26.59 3.36
CA ALA A 10 1.35 26.45 3.44
C ALA A 10 2.10 27.47 2.55
N GLN A 11 1.53 27.88 1.42
CA GLN A 11 2.09 28.90 0.54
C GLN A 11 1.97 30.33 1.09
N ARG A 12 1.07 30.57 2.05
CA ARG A 12 0.89 31.89 2.70
C ARG A 12 1.94 32.16 3.77
N LEU A 13 2.66 31.13 4.21
CA LEU A 13 3.72 31.22 5.19
C LEU A 13 4.97 31.89 4.62
N SER A 14 5.79 32.47 5.49
CA SER A 14 7.11 32.98 5.11
C SER A 14 8.04 31.85 4.66
N TRP A 15 9.11 32.20 3.94
CA TRP A 15 10.11 31.22 3.49
C TRP A 15 10.76 30.42 4.64
N GLN A 16 10.96 31.04 5.81
CA GLN A 16 11.52 30.37 6.98
C GLN A 16 10.56 29.31 7.54
N GLU A 17 9.27 29.64 7.64
CA GLU A 17 8.23 28.73 8.11
C GLU A 17 7.99 27.59 7.11
N GLN A 18 8.03 27.88 5.80
CA GLN A 18 7.96 26.87 4.76
C GLN A 18 9.13 25.87 4.86
N PHE A 19 10.35 26.37 5.07
CA PHE A 19 11.52 25.52 5.23
C PHE A 19 11.45 24.65 6.49
N HIS A 20 10.96 25.22 7.60
CA HIS A 20 10.75 24.48 8.84
C HIS A 20 9.68 23.38 8.67
N LEU A 21 8.57 23.70 8.00
CA LEU A 21 7.51 22.75 7.68
C LEU A 21 8.03 21.60 6.81
N ALA A 22 8.74 21.93 5.72
CA ALA A 22 9.31 20.94 4.81
C ALA A 22 10.27 19.97 5.53
N THR A 23 11.12 20.51 6.41
CA THR A 23 12.04 19.70 7.22
C THR A 23 11.29 18.75 8.15
N ARG A 24 10.23 19.23 8.82
CA ARG A 24 9.38 18.40 9.69
C ARG A 24 8.67 17.29 8.93
N LEU A 25 8.16 17.61 7.74
CA LEU A 25 7.50 16.64 6.87
C LEU A 25 8.47 15.55 6.43
N LEU A 26 9.71 15.91 6.06
CA LEU A 26 10.72 14.94 5.67
C LEU A 26 11.06 13.98 6.81
N GLN A 27 11.25 14.48 8.02
CA GLN A 27 11.46 13.65 9.22
C GLN A 27 10.29 12.71 9.50
N TRP A 28 9.06 13.21 9.33
CA TRP A 28 7.86 12.39 9.50
C TRP A 28 7.76 11.29 8.46
N VAL A 29 8.06 11.59 7.18
CA VAL A 29 8.09 10.60 6.10
C VAL A 29 9.14 9.53 6.40
N GLU A 30 10.35 9.92 6.80
CA GLU A 30 11.42 8.97 7.16
C GLU A 30 10.99 8.02 8.30
N ALA A 31 10.35 8.56 9.34
CA ALA A 31 9.82 7.76 10.44
C ALA A 31 8.68 6.82 10.03
N LYS A 32 7.88 7.19 9.02
CA LYS A 32 6.75 6.37 8.51
C LYS A 32 7.14 5.40 7.40
N MET A 33 8.22 5.68 6.67
CA MET A 33 8.75 4.85 5.60
C MET A 33 9.71 3.78 6.09
N GLN A 34 10.00 3.72 7.39
CA GLN A 34 10.58 2.50 7.95
C GLN A 34 9.68 1.34 7.52
N PRO A 35 10.19 0.38 6.73
CA PRO A 35 9.41 -0.79 6.42
C PRO A 35 9.08 -1.39 7.78
N GLU A 36 7.79 -1.41 8.12
CA GLU A 36 7.33 -2.32 9.14
C GLU A 36 7.84 -3.67 8.63
N ILE A 37 8.88 -4.18 9.28
CA ILE A 37 9.26 -5.58 9.16
C ILE A 37 8.02 -6.25 9.71
N GLN A 38 7.06 -6.51 8.81
CA GLN A 38 5.82 -7.14 9.16
C GLN A 38 6.28 -8.46 9.73
N ALA A 39 6.22 -8.58 11.06
CA ALA A 39 6.44 -9.84 11.71
C ALA A 39 5.58 -10.84 10.93
N PRO A 40 6.15 -11.99 10.52
CA PRO A 40 5.46 -12.90 9.63
C PRO A 40 4.05 -13.11 10.18
N LYS A 41 3.04 -12.65 9.42
CA LYS A 41 1.66 -12.67 9.88
C LYS A 41 1.35 -14.10 10.30
N GLN A 42 1.02 -14.29 11.57
CA GLN A 42 0.70 -15.61 12.07
C GLN A 42 -0.48 -16.14 11.27
N ARG A 43 -0.34 -17.33 10.69
CA ARG A 43 -1.43 -17.97 9.96
C ARG A 43 -2.58 -18.18 10.94
N GLN A 44 -3.72 -17.57 10.64
CA GLN A 44 -4.94 -17.73 11.41
C GLN A 44 -5.70 -18.94 10.85
N PRO A 45 -5.85 -20.04 11.61
CA PRO A 45 -6.69 -21.14 11.16
C PRO A 45 -8.14 -20.66 11.00
N ASP A 46 -8.83 -21.18 10.00
CA ASP A 46 -10.23 -20.83 9.69
C ASP A 46 -10.47 -19.35 9.32
N LEU A 47 -9.43 -18.65 8.87
CA LEU A 47 -9.58 -17.29 8.34
C LEU A 47 -10.29 -17.36 6.97
N HIS A 48 -11.46 -16.72 6.88
CA HIS A 48 -12.36 -16.74 5.71
C HIS A 48 -13.00 -18.12 5.41
N PRO A 49 -13.79 -18.67 6.36
CA PRO A 49 -14.46 -19.94 6.16
C PRO A 49 -15.46 -19.83 5.00
N GLY A 50 -15.44 -20.80 4.08
CA GLY A 50 -16.34 -20.84 2.93
C GLY A 50 -16.02 -19.86 1.80
N ALA A 51 -14.93 -19.08 1.89
CA ALA A 51 -14.49 -18.18 0.82
C ALA A 51 -13.75 -18.91 -0.33
N PHE A 52 -13.36 -20.16 -0.11
CA PHE A 52 -12.77 -21.01 -1.15
C PHE A 52 -13.88 -21.60 -2.02
N LEU A 53 -14.01 -21.06 -3.23
CA LEU A 53 -14.78 -21.66 -4.31
C LEU A 53 -13.77 -22.35 -5.24
N VAL A 54 -13.77 -23.68 -5.22
CA VAL A 54 -13.01 -24.48 -6.17
C VAL A 54 -13.88 -24.63 -7.43
N SER A 55 -13.32 -24.28 -8.58
CA SER A 55 -13.99 -24.45 -9.87
C SER A 55 -14.03 -25.93 -10.24
N ASP A 56 -15.04 -26.36 -11.01
CA ASP A 56 -15.20 -27.77 -11.42
C ASP A 56 -14.04 -28.26 -12.30
N ASP A 57 -13.31 -27.35 -12.94
CA ASP A 57 -12.14 -27.60 -13.80
C ASP A 57 -10.80 -27.50 -13.07
N PHE A 58 -10.79 -27.40 -11.73
CA PHE A 58 -9.54 -27.23 -10.97
C PHE A 58 -8.53 -28.37 -11.18
N ASP A 59 -9.01 -29.59 -11.38
CA ASP A 59 -8.18 -30.77 -11.64
C ASP A 59 -7.80 -30.93 -13.13
N GLU A 60 -8.33 -30.09 -14.02
CA GLU A 60 -8.00 -30.12 -15.44
C GLU A 60 -6.58 -29.56 -15.68
N PRO A 61 -5.84 -30.10 -16.67
CA PRO A 61 -4.55 -29.55 -17.01
C PRO A 61 -4.67 -28.12 -17.53
N LEU A 62 -3.82 -27.22 -17.02
CA LEU A 62 -3.75 -25.84 -17.52
C LEU A 62 -3.34 -25.82 -19.00
N PRO A 63 -3.93 -24.93 -19.82
CA PRO A 63 -3.61 -24.84 -21.24
C PRO A 63 -2.17 -24.37 -21.48
N ASP A 64 -1.59 -24.72 -22.63
CA ASP A 64 -0.21 -24.33 -22.99
C ASP A 64 0.00 -22.81 -22.95
N SER A 65 -1.02 -22.02 -23.31
CA SER A 65 -0.96 -20.55 -23.25
C SER A 65 -0.69 -20.01 -21.84
N PHE A 66 -1.18 -20.69 -20.79
CA PHE A 66 -0.89 -20.34 -19.40
C PHE A 66 0.61 -20.47 -19.11
N TRP A 67 1.23 -21.54 -19.60
CA TRP A 67 2.66 -21.79 -19.42
C TRP A 67 3.54 -20.90 -20.30
N LEU A 68 3.06 -20.55 -21.49
CA LEU A 68 3.79 -19.75 -22.48
C LEU A 68 3.59 -18.23 -22.28
N GLY A 69 2.62 -17.81 -21.47
CA GLY A 69 2.35 -16.40 -21.19
C GLY A 69 1.70 -15.65 -22.36
N GLU A 70 0.95 -16.37 -23.19
CA GLU A 70 0.21 -15.80 -24.33
C GLU A 70 -1.18 -15.36 -23.86
N GLY A 71 -1.49 -14.06 -23.97
CA GLY A 71 -2.75 -13.44 -23.52
C GLY A 71 -3.51 -12.74 -24.63
#